data_AF-A0A0F2PFS3-F1
#
_entry.id   AF-A0A0F2PFS3-F1
#
_cell.length_a   1.000
_cell.length_b   1.000
_cell.length_c   1.000
_cell.angle_alpha   90.00
_cell.angle_beta   90.00
_cell.angle_gamma   90.00
#
_symmetry.space_group_name_H-M   'P 1'
#
loop_
_entity.id
_entity.type
_entity.pdbx_description
1 polymer ?
#
loop_
_entity_poly.entity_id
_entity_poly.type
_entity_poly.pdbx_seq_one_letter_code
_entity_poly.pdbx_strand_id
1 'polypeptide(L)'
;MTSISSLEQKRLEEILREMHQAQKCSFFLEDVMGKVMDKLELTEEEAIELVRFLMNNHFISTGSFLPATFLRPGHIRMFPVVLTSKAIALVNSGQ
;
A
#
# COMPACT_ATOMS: atom_id res chain seq x y z
N MET A 1 -10.38 26.73 -1.50
CA MET A 1 -9.82 25.60 -2.26
C MET A 1 -9.05 24.67 -1.32
N THR A 2 -9.74 24.02 -0.36
CA THR A 2 -9.09 23.28 0.74
C THR A 2 -9.73 21.90 0.99
N SER A 3 -10.89 21.63 0.39
CA SER A 3 -11.67 20.41 0.62
C SER A 3 -11.19 19.21 -0.21
N ILE A 4 -10.53 19.45 -1.35
CA ILE A 4 -10.08 18.38 -2.27
C ILE A 4 -8.85 17.67 -1.67
N SER A 5 -7.89 18.43 -1.13
CA SER A 5 -6.68 17.89 -0.47
C SER A 5 -7.02 17.03 0.75
N SER A 6 -8.05 17.39 1.53
CA SER A 6 -8.40 16.62 2.73
C SER A 6 -9.06 15.28 2.43
N LEU A 7 -9.79 15.15 1.32
CA LEU A 7 -10.41 13.89 0.93
C LEU A 7 -9.36 12.89 0.42
N GLU A 8 -8.44 13.35 -0.44
CA GLU A 8 -7.34 12.54 -0.95
C GLU A 8 -6.40 12.09 0.16
N GLN A 9 -6.11 12.98 1.11
CA GLN A 9 -5.32 12.64 2.28
C GLN A 9 -5.99 11.58 3.14
N LYS A 10 -7.30 11.69 3.42
CA LYS A 10 -8.04 10.66 4.16
C LYS A 10 -8.02 9.31 3.46
N ARG A 11 -8.18 9.31 2.13
CA ARG A 11 -8.11 8.08 1.33
C ARG A 11 -6.72 7.46 1.40
N LEU A 12 -5.66 8.26 1.34
CA LEU A 12 -4.30 7.77 1.52
C LEU A 12 -4.09 7.16 2.91
N GLU A 13 -4.54 7.85 3.96
CA GLU A 13 -4.46 7.35 5.34
C GLU A 13 -5.20 6.02 5.52
N GLU A 14 -6.38 5.87 4.92
CA GLU A 14 -7.14 4.62 4.91
C GLU A 14 -6.37 3.48 4.24
N ILE A 15 -5.81 3.72 3.05
CA ILE A 15 -5.00 2.72 2.34
C ILE A 15 -3.79 2.30 3.19
N LEU A 16 -3.06 3.26 3.75
CA LEU A 16 -1.89 2.97 4.58
C LEU A 16 -2.28 2.21 5.85
N ARG A 17 -3.46 2.49 6.42
CA ARG A 17 -4.00 1.78 7.58
C ARG A 17 -4.34 0.33 7.25
N GLU A 18 -5.02 0.08 6.14
CA GLU A 18 -5.34 -1.28 5.69
C GLU A 18 -4.06 -2.08 5.37
N MET A 19 -3.08 -1.44 4.73
CA MET A 19 -1.76 -2.06 4.50
C MET A 19 -1.07 -2.40 5.82
N HIS A 20 -1.04 -1.47 6.79
CA HIS A 20 -0.40 -1.68 8.08
C HIS A 20 -1.08 -2.81 8.87
N GLN A 21 -2.42 -2.87 8.82
CA GLN A 21 -3.18 -3.95 9.45
C GLN A 21 -2.91 -5.29 8.77
N ALA A 22 -2.93 -5.33 7.43
CA ALA A 22 -2.63 -6.54 6.67
C ALA A 22 -1.21 -7.05 6.96
N GLN A 23 -0.21 -6.17 7.08
CA GLN A 23 1.15 -6.55 7.47
C GLN A 23 1.20 -7.16 8.88
N LYS A 24 0.49 -6.58 9.86
CA LYS A 24 0.45 -7.12 11.24
C LYS A 24 -0.28 -8.46 11.33
N CYS A 25 -1.24 -8.69 10.45
CA CYS A 25 -2.09 -9.89 10.43
C CYS A 25 -1.66 -10.91 9.37
N SER A 26 -0.46 -10.78 8.81
CA SER A 26 0.10 -11.73 7.85
C SER A 26 1.39 -12.32 8.38
N PHE A 27 1.53 -13.63 8.23
CA PHE A 27 2.79 -14.31 8.49
C PHE A 27 3.79 -14.10 7.35
N PHE A 28 3.30 -14.11 6.09
CA PHE A 28 4.07 -13.84 4.88
C PHE A 28 3.75 -12.44 4.34
N LEU A 29 4.77 -11.69 3.93
CA LEU A 29 4.58 -10.32 3.41
C LEU A 29 3.92 -10.33 2.03
N GLU A 30 4.08 -11.42 1.29
CA GLU A 30 3.50 -11.66 -0.02
C GLU A 30 1.95 -11.72 0.05
N ASP A 31 1.37 -12.08 1.20
CA ASP A 31 -0.08 -12.12 1.38
C ASP A 31 -0.68 -10.72 1.59
N VAL A 32 0.14 -9.72 1.89
CA VAL A 32 -0.33 -8.38 2.29
C VAL A 32 -1.06 -7.69 1.14
N MET A 33 -0.46 -7.67 -0.05
CA MET A 33 -1.06 -6.97 -1.19
C MET A 33 -2.37 -7.64 -1.62
N GLY A 34 -2.43 -8.97 -1.65
CA GLY A 34 -3.67 -9.71 -1.93
C GLY A 34 -4.80 -9.34 -0.97
N LYS A 35 -4.53 -9.29 0.34
CA LYS A 35 -5.52 -8.87 1.35
C LYS A 35 -5.98 -7.43 1.15
N VAL A 36 -5.05 -6.52 0.84
CA VAL A 36 -5.37 -5.10 0.60
C VAL A 36 -6.23 -4.94 -0.64
N MET A 37 -5.93 -5.66 -1.71
CA MET A 37 -6.74 -5.66 -2.93
C MET A 37 -8.15 -6.17 -2.67
N ASP A 38 -8.29 -7.29 -1.95
CA ASP A 38 -9.60 -7.86 -1.63
C ASP A 38 -10.43 -6.91 -0.75
N LYS A 39 -9.77 -6.23 0.20
CA LYS A 39 -10.42 -5.32 1.14
C LYS A 39 -10.87 -4.01 0.51
N LEU A 40 -10.06 -3.47 -0.41
CA LEU A 40 -10.30 -2.21 -1.10
C LEU A 40 -10.92 -2.38 -2.49
N GLU A 41 -11.28 -3.63 -2.85
CA GLU A 41 -11.86 -4.01 -4.13
C GLU A 41 -11.04 -3.51 -5.33
N LEU A 42 -9.71 -3.56 -5.23
CA LEU A 42 -8.80 -3.08 -6.26
C LEU A 42 -8.63 -4.10 -7.38
N THR A 43 -8.68 -3.61 -8.61
CA THR A 43 -8.17 -4.34 -9.79
C THR A 43 -6.64 -4.47 -9.74
N GLU A 44 -6.09 -5.36 -10.56
CA GLU A 44 -4.63 -5.51 -10.64
C GLU A 44 -3.96 -4.24 -11.17
N GLU A 45 -4.57 -3.57 -12.14
CA GLU A 45 -4.11 -2.31 -12.69
C GLU A 45 -4.08 -1.21 -11.63
N GLU A 46 -5.17 -1.02 -10.88
CA GLU A 46 -5.24 -0.04 -9.79
C GLU A 46 -4.22 -0.36 -8.69
N ALA A 47 -4.02 -1.64 -8.37
CA ALA A 47 -3.02 -2.06 -7.40
C ALA A 47 -1.60 -1.73 -7.87
N ILE A 48 -1.28 -1.94 -9.15
CA ILE A 48 0.03 -1.59 -9.73
C ILE A 48 0.25 -0.07 -9.67
N GLU A 49 -0.75 0.71 -10.05
CA GLU A 49 -0.68 2.18 -9.98
C GLU A 49 -0.51 2.68 -8.55
N LEU A 50 -1.27 2.11 -7.62
CA LEU A 50 -1.17 2.42 -6.20
C LEU A 50 0.23 2.12 -5.66
N VAL A 51 0.77 0.93 -5.93
CA VAL A 51 2.12 0.55 -5.46
C VAL A 51 3.17 1.49 -6.05
N ARG A 52 3.08 1.83 -7.35
CA ARG A 52 3.97 2.82 -7.97
C ARG A 52 3.88 4.18 -7.28
N PHE A 53 2.68 4.65 -7.00
CA PHE A 53 2.45 5.90 -6.27
C PHE A 53 3.10 5.86 -4.88
N LEU A 54 2.89 4.78 -4.12
CA LEU A 54 3.44 4.63 -2.77
C LEU A 54 4.97 4.54 -2.77
N MET A 55 5.57 3.87 -3.76
CA MET A 55 7.01 3.82 -3.95
C MET A 55 7.58 5.21 -4.25
N ASN A 56 6.99 5.92 -5.21
CA ASN A 56 7.43 7.25 -5.64
C ASN A 56 7.36 8.28 -4.50
N ASN A 57 6.42 8.09 -3.56
CA ASN A 57 6.26 8.98 -2.40
C ASN A 57 6.97 8.47 -1.12
N HIS A 58 7.74 7.39 -1.23
CA HIS A 58 8.47 6.75 -0.14
C HIS A 58 7.60 6.31 1.05
N PHE A 59 6.36 5.90 0.78
CA PHE A 59 5.47 5.30 1.79
C PHE A 59 5.72 3.81 1.98
N ILE A 60 6.18 3.13 0.93
CA ILE A 60 6.64 1.75 1.01
C ILE A 60 8.10 1.65 0.59
N SER A 61 8.80 0.72 1.20
CA SER A 61 10.14 0.30 0.82
C SER A 61 10.03 -1.01 0.06
N THR A 62 10.78 -1.12 -1.04
CA THR A 62 10.93 -2.38 -1.77
C THR A 62 12.09 -3.20 -1.23
N GLY A 63 12.88 -2.68 -0.29
CA GLY A 63 14.05 -3.37 0.28
C GLY A 63 14.90 -4.04 -0.79
N SER A 64 15.07 -5.35 -0.68
CA SER A 64 15.77 -6.26 -1.60
C SER A 64 14.86 -6.96 -2.62
N PHE A 65 13.56 -6.66 -2.64
CA PHE A 65 12.63 -7.21 -3.63
C PHE A 65 12.78 -6.50 -4.97
N LEU A 66 12.61 -7.25 -6.07
CA LEU A 66 12.65 -6.72 -7.43
C LEU A 66 11.24 -6.27 -7.86
N PRO A 67 10.89 -4.97 -7.86
CA PRO A 67 9.52 -4.52 -8.10
C PRO A 67 9.05 -4.88 -9.52
N ALA A 68 9.97 -4.90 -10.49
CA ALA A 68 9.70 -5.27 -11.87
C ALA A 68 9.12 -6.69 -12.03
N THR A 69 9.40 -7.60 -11.08
CA THR A 69 8.85 -8.97 -11.10
C THR A 69 7.36 -9.00 -10.75
N PHE A 70 6.92 -8.10 -9.88
CA PHE A 70 5.59 -8.12 -9.27
C PHE A 70 4.65 -7.05 -9.83
N LEU A 71 5.17 -5.92 -10.31
CA LEU A 71 4.40 -4.79 -10.87
C LEU A 71 3.87 -5.09 -12.29
N ARG A 72 3.19 -6.22 -12.44
CA ARG A 72 2.57 -6.70 -13.67
C ARG A 72 1.31 -7.52 -13.35
N PRO A 73 0.34 -7.59 -14.27
CA PRO A 73 -0.83 -8.45 -14.11
C PRO A 73 -0.46 -9.90 -13.78
N GLY A 74 -1.29 -10.56 -12.97
CA GLY A 74 -1.11 -11.91 -12.43
C GLY A 74 -0.07 -12.05 -11.32
N HIS A 75 0.66 -10.98 -10.96
CA HIS A 75 1.76 -11.05 -9.98
C HIS A 75 1.61 -10.04 -8.83
N ILE A 76 0.89 -8.94 -9.03
CA ILE A 76 0.78 -7.85 -8.06
C ILE A 76 0.20 -8.29 -6.72
N ARG A 77 -0.69 -9.30 -6.72
CA ARG A 77 -1.28 -9.85 -5.48
C ARG A 77 -0.23 -10.40 -4.49
N MET A 78 0.91 -10.84 -4.99
CA MET A 78 2.01 -11.39 -4.18
C MET A 78 3.10 -10.36 -3.88
N PHE A 79 2.88 -9.08 -4.19
CA PHE A 79 3.88 -8.05 -3.98
C PHE A 79 4.14 -7.85 -2.48
N PRO A 80 5.38 -8.04 -2.01
CA PRO A 80 5.70 -7.84 -0.61
C PRO A 80 5.66 -6.34 -0.28
N VAL A 81 4.76 -5.97 0.62
CA VAL A 81 4.59 -4.59 1.06
C VAL A 81 5.35 -4.38 2.37
N VAL A 82 6.24 -3.38 2.40
CA VAL A 82 6.91 -2.91 3.62
C VAL A 82 6.67 -1.42 3.82
N LEU A 83 5.79 -1.04 4.74
CA LEU A 83 5.59 0.38 5.08
C LEU A 83 6.85 1.00 5.70
N THR A 84 7.17 2.23 5.28
CA THR A 84 8.26 3.01 5.87
C THR A 84 7.84 3.64 7.20
N SER A 85 8.80 4.08 8.00
CA SER A 85 8.51 4.83 9.24
C SER A 85 7.68 6.09 8.97
N LYS A 86 7.84 6.72 7.80
CA LYS A 86 7.03 7.86 7.35
C LYS A 86 5.55 7.47 7.19
N ALA A 87 5.27 6.35 6.54
CA ALA A 87 3.90 5.87 6.38
C ALA A 87 3.28 5.45 7.72
N ILE A 88 4.05 4.75 8.57
CA ILE A 88 3.57 4.34 9.90
C ILE A 88 3.25 5.56 10.78
N ALA A 89 4.09 6.61 10.72
CA ALA A 89 3.83 7.85 11.45
C ALA A 89 2.49 8.49 11.03
N LEU A 90 2.17 8.51 9.74
CA LEU A 90 0.88 9.02 9.24
C LEU A 90 -0.31 8.20 9.75
N VAL A 91 -0.19 6.88 9.76
CA VAL A 91 -1.24 5.98 10.28
C VAL A 91 -1.48 6.20 11.77
N ASN A 92 -0.41 6.44 12.54
CA ASN A 92 -0.47 6.63 13.98
C ASN A 92 -0.85 8.06 14.39
N SER A 93 -0.57 9.08 13.58
CA SER A 93 -0.95 10.48 13.87
C SER A 93 -2.44 10.76 13.67
N GLY A 94 -3.16 9.87 12.97
CA GLY A 94 -4.61 9.94 12.79
C GLY A 94 -5.42 9.11 13.81
N GLN A 95 -4.84 8.80 14.98
CA GLN A 95 -5.54 8.19 16.12
C GLN A 95 -5.73 9.20 17.26
#